data_AF-A0A1Q5SZU2-F1
#
_entry.id   AF-A0A1Q5SZU2-F1
#
_cell.length_a   1.000
_cell.length_b   1.000
_cell.length_c   1.000
_cell.angle_alpha   90.00
_cell.angle_beta   90.00
_cell.angle_gamma   90.00
#
_symmetry.space_group_name_H-M   'P 1'
#
loop_
_entity.id
_entity.type
_entity.pdbx_description
1 polymer ?
#
loop_
_entity_poly.entity_id
_entity_poly.type
_entity_poly.pdbx_seq_one_letter_code
_entity_poly.pdbx_strand_id
1 'polypeptide(L)'
;MEELILALRGLSLVNIDSTGELISVHRMIQGEYRYHLGAEKRAERWHHAGMLLRAAFPRQTNGSALFNQWPLCESLIEHVLVFAARYRELDDEAKIPFWEDFVYLLADAAK
;
A
#
# COMPACT_ATOMS: atom_id res chain seq x y z
N MET A 1 19.72 -1.97 -16.16
CA MET A 1 18.70 -1.64 -15.13
C MET A 1 18.92 -0.24 -14.58
N GLU A 2 20.15 0.10 -14.17
CA GLU A 2 20.51 1.45 -13.69
C GLU A 2 20.28 2.57 -14.74
N GLU A 3 20.55 2.31 -16.01
CA GLU A 3 20.37 3.28 -17.10
C GLU A 3 18.91 3.73 -17.29
N LEU A 4 17.95 2.82 -17.11
CA LEU A 4 16.51 3.12 -17.16
C LEU A 4 16.06 3.98 -15.98
N ILE A 5 16.59 3.72 -14.78
CA ILE A 5 16.28 4.49 -13.57
C ILE A 5 16.84 5.92 -13.72
N LEU A 6 18.05 6.06 -14.27
CA LEU A 6 18.65 7.38 -14.57
C LEU A 6 17.83 8.16 -15.59
N ALA A 7 17.35 7.52 -16.66
CA ALA A 7 16.48 8.15 -17.65
C ALA A 7 15.15 8.63 -17.03
N LEU A 8 14.50 7.78 -16.22
CA LEU A 8 13.26 8.15 -15.53
C LEU A 8 13.47 9.26 -14.49
N ARG A 9 14.64 9.32 -13.86
CA ARG A 9 15.04 10.40 -12.95
C ARG A 9 15.26 11.72 -13.69
N GLY A 10 15.89 11.68 -14.86
CA GLY A 10 16.02 12.84 -15.75
C GLY A 10 14.67 13.44 -16.18
N LEU A 11 13.64 12.60 -16.26
CA LEU A 11 12.26 13.00 -16.58
C LEU A 11 11.41 13.33 -15.34
N SER A 12 11.97 13.30 -14.13
CA SER A 12 11.24 13.49 -12.86
C SER A 12 10.09 12.50 -12.65
N LEU A 13 10.16 11.33 -13.29
CA LEU A 13 9.17 10.26 -13.16
C LEU A 13 9.47 9.31 -12.01
N VAL A 14 10.73 9.22 -11.61
CA VAL A 14 11.20 8.51 -10.42
C VAL A 14 12.18 9.42 -9.68
N ASN A 15 11.99 9.59 -8.39
CA ASN A 15 12.95 10.24 -7.51
C ASN A 15 13.43 9.25 -6.46
N ILE A 16 14.72 9.27 -6.17
CA ILE A 16 15.32 8.52 -5.08
C ILE A 16 15.99 9.58 -4.20
N ASP A 17 15.69 9.55 -2.91
CA ASP A 17 16.30 10.47 -1.96
C ASP A 17 17.82 10.25 -1.85
N SER A 18 18.49 11.14 -1.11
CA SER A 18 19.94 11.09 -0.96
C SER A 18 20.43 9.88 -0.15
N THR A 19 19.57 9.27 0.67
CA THR A 19 19.90 8.08 1.47
C THR A 19 19.67 6.78 0.70
N GLY A 20 18.88 6.82 -0.38
CA GLY A 20 18.48 5.65 -1.15
C GLY A 20 17.33 4.86 -0.50
N GLU A 21 16.76 5.38 0.58
CA GLU A 21 15.74 4.68 1.38
C GLU A 21 14.33 4.96 0.88
N LEU A 22 14.13 6.13 0.25
CA LEU A 22 12.82 6.52 -0.29
C LEU A 22 12.85 6.61 -1.81
N ILE A 23 11.95 5.87 -2.43
CA ILE A 23 11.66 5.95 -3.86
C ILE A 23 10.28 6.57 -4.03
N SER A 24 10.22 7.72 -4.69
CA SER A 24 8.98 8.33 -5.14
C SER A 24 8.78 8.05 -6.62
N VAL A 25 7.67 7.38 -6.96
CA VAL A 25 7.29 7.10 -8.35
C VAL A 25 6.14 8.03 -8.72
N HIS A 26 6.27 8.75 -9.83
CA HIS A 26 5.24 9.66 -10.30
C HIS A 26 3.90 8.94 -10.57
N ARG A 27 2.78 9.60 -10.23
CA ARG A 27 1.44 9.01 -10.29
C ARG A 27 1.07 8.47 -11.69
N MET A 28 1.56 9.10 -12.75
CA MET A 28 1.37 8.65 -14.14
C MET A 28 1.96 7.26 -14.37
N ILE A 29 3.23 7.04 -13.98
CA ILE A 29 3.89 5.73 -14.13
C ILE A 29 3.17 4.66 -13.31
N GLN A 30 2.77 5.00 -12.08
CA GLN A 30 1.99 4.07 -11.27
C GLN A 30 0.65 3.70 -11.93
N GLY A 31 0.00 4.66 -12.58
CA GLY A 31 -1.26 4.47 -13.32
C GLY A 31 -1.09 3.52 -14.50
N GLU A 32 -0.18 3.85 -15.41
CA GLU A 32 0.14 3.02 -16.59
C GLU A 32 0.53 1.60 -16.18
N TYR A 33 1.37 1.49 -15.16
CA TYR A 33 1.81 0.19 -14.68
C TYR A 33 0.66 -0.67 -14.17
N ARG A 34 -0.26 -0.10 -13.37
CA ARG A 34 -1.44 -0.81 -12.87
C ARG A 34 -2.41 -1.18 -14.00
N TYR A 35 -2.59 -0.28 -14.97
CA TYR A 35 -3.44 -0.52 -16.13
C TYR A 35 -3.00 -1.78 -16.89
N HIS A 36 -1.70 -1.90 -17.15
CA HIS A 36 -1.12 -3.04 -17.86
C HIS A 36 -0.99 -4.33 -17.03
N LEU A 37 -1.13 -4.26 -15.70
CA LEU A 37 -0.81 -5.39 -14.83
C LEU A 37 -1.81 -6.54 -14.90
N GLY A 38 -3.04 -6.32 -15.39
CA GLY A 38 -4.10 -7.31 -15.40
C GLY A 38 -4.70 -7.56 -14.00
N ALA A 39 -5.96 -7.99 -13.94
CA ALA A 39 -6.74 -8.05 -12.70
C ALA A 39 -6.14 -9.01 -11.66
N GLU A 40 -5.73 -10.21 -12.06
CA GLU A 40 -5.18 -11.24 -11.17
C GLU A 40 -3.90 -10.77 -10.46
N LYS A 41 -2.94 -10.23 -11.22
CA LYS A 41 -1.68 -9.70 -10.64
C LYS A 41 -1.91 -8.45 -9.80
N ARG A 42 -2.93 -7.62 -10.11
CA ARG A 42 -3.32 -6.51 -9.24
C ARG A 42 -3.83 -7.03 -7.89
N ALA A 43 -4.67 -8.06 -7.89
CA ALA A 43 -5.17 -8.70 -6.67
C ALA A 43 -4.03 -9.35 -5.86
N GLU A 44 -3.11 -10.06 -6.52
CA GLU A 44 -1.92 -10.64 -5.87
C GLU A 44 -1.07 -9.56 -5.19
N ARG A 45 -0.80 -8.45 -5.87
CA ARG A 45 0.01 -7.36 -5.30
C ARG A 45 -0.71 -6.58 -4.22
N TRP A 46 -2.01 -6.42 -4.35
CA TRP A 46 -2.83 -5.90 -3.28
C TRP A 46 -2.67 -6.81 -2.04
N HIS A 47 -2.79 -8.12 -2.19
CA HIS A 47 -2.60 -9.05 -1.07
C HIS A 47 -1.21 -8.90 -0.41
N HIS A 48 -0.12 -8.86 -1.20
CA HIS A 48 1.23 -8.63 -0.66
C HIS A 48 1.39 -7.30 0.06
N ALA A 49 0.84 -6.20 -0.48
CA ALA A 49 0.86 -4.91 0.18
C ALA A 49 0.08 -4.96 1.52
N GLY A 50 -1.04 -5.68 1.53
CA GLY A 50 -1.82 -5.96 2.73
C GLY A 50 -0.99 -6.67 3.80
N MET A 51 -0.25 -7.71 3.43
CA MET A 51 0.60 -8.45 4.38
C MET A 51 1.65 -7.53 5.04
N LEU A 52 2.27 -6.64 4.26
CA LEU A 52 3.23 -5.66 4.77
C LEU A 52 2.56 -4.67 5.72
N LEU A 53 1.40 -4.12 5.35
CA LEU A 53 0.65 -3.22 6.21
C LEU A 53 0.20 -3.91 7.50
N ARG A 54 -0.27 -5.16 7.43
CA ARG A 54 -0.68 -5.93 8.61
C ARG A 54 0.48 -6.24 9.54
N ALA A 55 1.68 -6.43 9.00
CA ALA A 55 2.90 -6.63 9.79
C ALA A 55 3.36 -5.34 10.47
N ALA A 56 3.21 -4.19 9.81
CA ALA A 56 3.67 -2.89 10.31
C ALA A 56 2.66 -2.17 11.21
N PHE A 57 1.35 -2.29 10.94
CA PHE A 57 0.31 -1.56 11.65
C PHE A 57 0.08 -2.14 13.05
N PRO A 58 0.06 -1.31 14.11
CA PRO A 58 -0.22 -1.75 15.47
C PRO A 58 -1.52 -2.54 15.63
N ARG A 59 -1.51 -3.58 16.46
CA ARG A 59 -2.66 -4.45 16.70
C ARG A 59 -3.33 -4.13 18.03
N GLN A 60 -4.66 -4.10 18.06
CA GLN A 60 -5.37 -4.09 19.32
C GLN A 60 -5.24 -5.45 20.01
N THR A 61 -4.80 -5.44 21.27
CA THR A 61 -4.79 -6.65 22.12
C THR A 61 -5.96 -6.56 23.09
N ASN A 62 -6.90 -7.51 23.00
CA ASN A 62 -8.10 -7.56 23.84
C ASN A 62 -8.94 -6.26 23.79
N GLY A 63 -9.02 -5.62 22.62
CA GLY A 63 -9.75 -4.36 22.44
C GLY A 63 -9.08 -3.14 23.10
N SER A 64 -7.82 -3.26 23.54
CA SER A 64 -7.09 -2.14 24.13
C SER A 64 -6.79 -1.08 23.07
N ALA A 65 -7.03 0.18 23.40
CA ALA A 65 -6.76 1.31 22.52
C ALA A 65 -5.25 1.48 22.26
N LEU A 66 -4.92 1.87 21.03
CA LEU A 66 -3.55 2.04 20.53
C LEU A 66 -2.90 3.38 20.92
N PHE A 67 -3.28 3.98 22.07
CA PHE A 67 -2.80 5.31 22.46
C PHE A 67 -1.27 5.43 22.51
N ASN A 68 -0.60 4.39 23.03
CA ASN A 68 0.87 4.33 23.11
C ASN A 68 1.55 4.19 21.75
N GLN A 69 0.79 3.84 20.71
CA GLN A 69 1.29 3.61 19.35
C GLN A 69 0.67 4.61 18.35
N TRP A 70 0.03 5.68 18.84
CA TRP A 70 -0.63 6.67 18.00
C TRP A 70 0.30 7.26 16.93
N PRO A 71 1.55 7.66 17.23
CA PRO A 71 2.43 8.23 16.20
C PRO A 71 2.68 7.27 15.02
N LEU A 72 2.78 5.97 15.30
CA LEU A 72 2.94 4.95 14.27
C LEU A 72 1.63 4.70 13.51
N CYS A 73 0.48 4.74 14.20
CA CYS A 73 -0.82 4.66 13.54
C CYS A 73 -1.02 5.83 12.58
N GLU A 74 -0.67 7.04 13.01
CA GLU A 74 -0.79 8.28 12.23
C GLU A 74 0.12 8.27 11.00
N SER A 75 1.34 7.75 11.10
CA SER A 75 2.21 7.63 9.92
C SER A 75 1.75 6.56 8.93
N LEU A 76 0.94 5.59 9.36
CA LEU A 76 0.48 4.48 8.51
C LEU A 76 -0.97 4.61 8.04
N ILE A 77 -1.79 5.48 8.63
CA ILE A 77 -3.24 5.52 8.38
C ILE A 77 -3.57 5.80 6.91
N GLU A 78 -2.86 6.73 6.28
CA GLU A 78 -3.06 7.07 4.86
C GLU A 78 -2.79 5.86 3.95
N HIS A 79 -1.82 5.02 4.31
CA HIS A 79 -1.55 3.79 3.58
C HIS A 79 -2.70 2.78 3.71
N VAL A 80 -3.30 2.66 4.89
CA VAL A 80 -4.47 1.80 5.12
C VAL A 80 -5.70 2.31 4.36
N LEU A 81 -5.93 3.63 4.33
CA LEU A 81 -7.02 4.24 3.58
C LEU A 81 -6.89 4.00 2.07
N VAL A 82 -5.69 4.20 1.52
CA VAL A 82 -5.41 3.89 0.11
C VAL A 82 -5.60 2.40 -0.15
N PHE A 83 -5.13 1.54 0.75
CA PHE A 83 -5.27 0.08 0.63
C PHE A 83 -6.74 -0.37 0.58
N ALA A 84 -7.59 0.20 1.45
CA ALA A 84 -9.03 -0.04 1.48
C ALA A 84 -9.72 0.48 0.20
N ALA A 85 -9.32 1.65 -0.29
CA ALA A 85 -9.85 2.19 -1.55
C ALA A 85 -9.51 1.29 -2.74
N ARG A 86 -8.30 0.70 -2.78
CA ARG A 86 -7.90 -0.23 -3.84
C ARG A 86 -8.66 -1.55 -3.80
N TYR A 87 -9.05 -2.03 -2.63
CA TYR A 87 -9.91 -3.21 -2.52
C TYR A 87 -11.23 -2.97 -3.28
N ARG A 88 -11.89 -1.82 -3.07
CA ARG A 88 -13.15 -1.49 -3.75
C ARG A 88 -13.03 -1.48 -5.27
N GLU A 89 -11.92 -0.95 -5.81
CA GLU A 89 -11.68 -0.93 -7.25
C GLU A 89 -11.45 -2.35 -7.84
N LEU A 90 -10.91 -3.27 -7.04
CA LEU A 90 -10.57 -4.62 -7.50
C LEU A 90 -11.67 -5.64 -7.26
N ASP A 91 -12.53 -5.45 -6.25
CA ASP A 91 -13.64 -6.36 -5.94
C ASP A 91 -14.61 -6.47 -7.13
N ASP A 92 -14.82 -5.34 -7.83
CA ASP A 92 -15.64 -5.27 -9.05
C ASP A 92 -15.05 -6.07 -10.24
N GLU A 93 -13.74 -6.31 -10.26
CA GLU A 93 -13.03 -6.85 -11.43
C GLU A 93 -12.47 -8.26 -11.23
N ALA A 94 -11.98 -8.58 -10.03
CA ALA A 94 -11.06 -9.71 -9.80
C ALA A 94 -11.58 -10.78 -8.83
N LYS A 95 -12.74 -10.58 -8.18
CA LYS A 95 -13.28 -11.48 -7.14
C LYS A 95 -12.22 -11.86 -6.11
N ILE A 96 -11.70 -10.86 -5.41
CA ILE A 96 -10.66 -11.05 -4.39
C ILE A 96 -11.17 -12.04 -3.32
N PRO A 97 -10.40 -13.09 -2.97
CA PRO A 97 -10.81 -14.00 -1.92
C PRO A 97 -10.88 -13.29 -0.57
N PHE A 98 -11.84 -13.70 0.27
CA PHE A 98 -11.94 -13.20 1.62
C PHE A 98 -10.61 -13.40 2.36
N TRP A 99 -10.12 -12.34 3.00
CA TRP A 99 -8.87 -12.33 3.74
C TRP A 99 -9.11 -11.70 5.11
N GLU A 100 -9.06 -12.51 6.18
CA GLU A 100 -9.43 -12.09 7.53
C GLU A 100 -8.57 -10.95 8.08
N ASP A 101 -7.26 -10.98 7.82
CA ASP A 101 -6.32 -9.93 8.23
C ASP A 101 -6.65 -8.56 7.60
N PHE A 102 -7.33 -8.52 6.45
CA PHE A 102 -7.84 -7.27 5.91
C PHE A 102 -8.86 -6.64 6.86
N VAL A 103 -9.82 -7.44 7.32
CA VAL A 103 -10.87 -6.98 8.24
C VAL A 103 -10.25 -6.51 9.55
N TYR A 104 -9.29 -7.26 10.10
CA TYR A 104 -8.59 -6.85 11.31
C TYR A 104 -7.75 -5.59 11.12
N LEU A 105 -7.06 -5.44 9.99
CA LEU A 105 -6.32 -4.22 9.69
C LEU A 105 -7.25 -3.00 9.64
N LEU A 106 -8.43 -3.14 9.00
CA LEU A 106 -9.41 -2.07 8.96
C LEU A 106 -10.01 -1.77 10.34
N ALA A 107 -10.25 -2.79 11.16
CA ALA A 107 -10.74 -2.60 12.53
C ALA A 107 -9.70 -1.92 13.43
N ASP A 108 -8.43 -2.32 13.35
CA ASP A 108 -7.32 -1.71 14.08
C ASP A 108 -7.12 -0.24 13.65
N ALA A 109 -7.37 0.08 12.38
CA ALA A 109 -7.26 1.41 11.80
C ALA A 109 -8.53 2.27 11.95
N ALA A 110 -9.67 1.66 12.28
CA ALA A 110 -10.93 2.37 12.49
C ALA A 110 -10.85 3.12 13.83
N LYS A 111 -10.84 4.45 13.75
CA LYS A 111 -11.10 5.36 14.86
C LYS A 111 -12.37 6.14 14.58
#